data_AF-I7CE72-F1
#
_entry.id   AF-I7CE72-F1
#
_cell.length_a   1.000
_cell.length_b   1.000
_cell.length_c   1.000
_cell.angle_alpha   90.00
_cell.angle_beta   90.00
_cell.angle_gamma   90.00
#
_symmetry.space_group_name_H-M   'P 1'
#
loop_
_entity.id
_entity.type
_entity.pdbx_description
1 polymer ?
#
loop_
_entity_poly.entity_id
_entity_poly.type
_entity_poly.pdbx_seq_one_letter_code
_entity_poly.pdbx_strand_id
1 'polypeptide(L)'
;MPKATNADDSDAPDGVQIDLISGERMAGMATMEKIRMILDGVHDGNIVILEEGLTPDEESRLIEVTMAEISPDEFNGIEIETYPKSETRDSSLLGRIMGSDETEAKLTVIGPANQIETLHKDETLISALVSRN
;
A
#
# COMPACT_ATOMS: atom_id res chain seq x y z
N MET A 1 9.60 45.04 27.04
CA MET A 1 9.58 44.79 25.58
C MET A 1 9.67 43.29 25.35
N PRO A 2 8.62 42.62 24.87
CA PRO A 2 8.74 41.22 24.45
C PRO A 2 9.43 41.16 23.08
N LYS A 3 10.40 40.25 22.94
CA LYS A 3 10.99 39.90 21.63
C LYS A 3 10.00 39.02 20.87
N ALA A 4 9.73 39.37 19.62
CA ALA A 4 9.07 38.49 18.67
C ALA A 4 9.97 37.27 18.40
N THR A 5 9.46 36.07 18.61
CA THR A 5 10.07 34.84 18.12
C THR A 5 9.58 34.64 16.69
N ASN A 6 10.54 34.35 15.80
CA ASN A 6 10.37 34.36 14.35
C ASN A 6 9.39 33.29 13.88
N ALA A 7 8.65 33.65 12.83
CA ALA A 7 7.90 32.72 12.00
C ALA A 7 8.90 31.88 11.20
N ASP A 8 9.24 30.69 11.69
CA ASP A 8 9.90 29.65 10.88
C ASP A 8 9.71 28.24 11.48
N ASP A 9 8.55 27.98 12.09
CA ASP A 9 8.11 26.60 12.35
C ASP A 9 7.46 26.10 11.06
N SER A 10 8.27 25.54 10.16
CA SER A 10 7.77 24.72 9.06
C SER A 10 7.21 23.42 9.65
N ASP A 11 5.97 23.50 10.13
CA ASP A 11 5.14 22.36 10.53
C ASP A 11 4.85 21.47 9.30
N ALA A 12 5.80 20.62 8.92
CA ALA A 12 5.45 19.38 8.24
C ALA A 12 4.89 18.46 9.34
N PRO A 13 3.62 18.04 9.28
CA PRO A 13 3.08 17.14 10.30
C PRO A 13 3.91 15.85 10.31
N ASP A 14 4.44 15.48 11.48
CA ASP A 14 5.05 14.18 11.78
C ASP A 14 3.98 13.07 11.68
N GLY A 15 3.47 12.84 10.47
CA GLY A 15 2.40 11.89 10.18
C GLY A 15 2.80 10.96 9.05
N VAL A 16 2.44 9.69 9.19
CA VAL A 16 2.48 8.73 8.08
C VAL A 16 1.17 8.89 7.32
N GLN A 17 1.27 9.20 6.02
CA GLN A 17 0.10 9.23 5.16
C GLN A 17 -0.17 7.83 4.61
N ILE A 18 -1.45 7.44 4.67
CA ILE A 18 -1.93 6.16 4.18
C ILE A 18 -3.01 6.42 3.15
N ASP A 19 -2.79 5.94 1.93
CA ASP A 19 -3.72 6.08 0.82
C ASP A 19 -4.40 4.73 0.56
N LEU A 20 -5.71 4.68 0.79
CA LEU A 20 -6.53 3.51 0.47
C LEU A 20 -7.18 3.65 -0.90
N ILE A 21 -6.89 2.72 -1.80
CA ILE A 21 -7.34 2.69 -3.18
C ILE A 21 -8.36 1.57 -3.38
N SER A 22 -9.58 1.94 -3.76
CA SER A 22 -10.68 1.01 -4.01
C SER A 22 -10.46 0.14 -5.25
N GLY A 23 -11.00 -1.08 -5.25
CA GLY A 23 -10.97 -1.97 -6.42
C GLY A 23 -11.60 -1.35 -7.68
N GLU A 24 -12.70 -0.61 -7.55
CA GLU A 24 -13.37 0.07 -8.69
C GLU A 24 -12.44 1.07 -9.38
N ARG A 25 -11.72 1.88 -8.59
CA ARG A 25 -10.73 2.83 -9.10
C ARG A 25 -9.60 2.12 -9.84
N MET A 26 -9.11 1.00 -9.31
CA MET A 26 -8.08 0.20 -9.96
C MET A 26 -8.58 -0.43 -11.25
N ALA A 27 -9.78 -1.01 -11.27
CA ALA A 27 -10.36 -1.65 -12.44
C ALA A 27 -10.50 -0.71 -13.65
N GLY A 28 -10.68 0.59 -13.41
CA GLY A 28 -10.74 1.62 -14.44
C GLY A 28 -9.39 2.04 -15.06
N MET A 29 -8.26 1.57 -14.51
CA MET A 29 -6.92 2.00 -14.93
C MET A 29 -6.22 0.95 -15.79
N ALA A 30 -5.46 1.40 -16.78
CA ALA A 30 -4.51 0.53 -17.45
C ALA A 30 -3.39 0.12 -16.49
N THR A 31 -2.77 -1.05 -16.73
CA THR A 31 -1.68 -1.58 -15.89
C THR A 31 -0.59 -0.56 -15.60
N MET A 32 -0.15 0.21 -16.60
CA MET A 32 0.93 1.17 -16.40
C MET A 32 0.48 2.43 -15.62
N GLU A 33 -0.80 2.76 -15.66
CA GLU A 33 -1.36 3.84 -14.85
C GLU A 33 -1.44 3.43 -13.38
N LYS A 34 -1.84 2.18 -13.10
CA LYS A 34 -1.82 1.59 -11.76
C LYS A 34 -0.42 1.63 -11.15
N ILE A 35 0.58 1.18 -11.90
CA ILE A 35 1.96 1.10 -11.42
C ILE A 35 2.51 2.48 -11.08
N ARG A 36 2.32 3.48 -11.96
CA ARG A 36 2.77 4.84 -11.68
C ARG A 36 2.09 5.44 -10.46
N MET A 37 0.78 5.26 -10.32
CA MET A 37 0.05 5.73 -9.15
C MET A 37 0.63 5.18 -7.84
N ILE A 38 0.97 3.89 -7.82
CA ILE A 38 1.56 3.23 -6.66
C ILE A 38 2.96 3.78 -6.40
N LEU A 39 3.81 3.86 -7.44
CA LEU A 39 5.19 4.33 -7.30
C LEU A 39 5.25 5.80 -6.88
N ASP A 40 4.43 6.67 -7.45
CA ASP A 40 4.34 8.09 -7.08
C ASP A 40 4.01 8.23 -5.58
N GLY A 41 3.01 7.49 -5.08
CA GLY A 41 2.63 7.54 -3.68
C GLY A 41 3.73 7.03 -2.74
N VAL A 42 4.38 5.93 -3.10
CA VAL A 42 5.42 5.32 -2.27
C VAL A 42 6.73 6.11 -2.31
N HIS A 43 7.04 6.75 -3.44
CA HIS A 43 8.18 7.65 -3.59
C HIS A 43 8.05 8.88 -2.67
N ASP A 44 6.83 9.38 -2.47
CA ASP A 44 6.53 10.47 -1.52
C ASP A 44 6.56 10.02 -0.04
N GLY A 45 6.86 8.75 0.22
CA GLY A 45 6.91 8.17 1.56
C GLY A 45 5.57 7.68 2.09
N ASN A 46 4.53 7.62 1.25
CA ASN A 46 3.19 7.18 1.66
C ASN A 46 3.08 5.64 1.65
N ILE A 47 2.16 5.13 2.48
CA ILE A 47 1.74 3.72 2.42
C ILE A 47 0.50 3.64 1.54
N VAL A 48 0.55 2.83 0.48
CA VAL A 48 -0.56 2.60 -0.45
C VAL A 48 -1.21 1.25 -0.13
N ILE A 49 -2.52 1.26 0.11
CA ILE A 49 -3.32 0.05 0.35
C ILE A 49 -4.29 -0.13 -0.81
N LEU A 50 -4.29 -1.32 -1.41
CA LEU A 50 -5.20 -1.72 -2.47
C LEU A 50 -6.28 -2.65 -1.89
N GLU A 51 -7.56 -2.29 -2.03
CA GLU A 51 -8.68 -3.14 -1.60
C GLU A 51 -8.78 -4.45 -2.39
N GLU A 52 -8.33 -4.39 -3.64
CA GLU A 52 -8.14 -5.51 -4.55
C GLU A 52 -6.70 -5.46 -5.04
N GLY A 53 -5.93 -6.49 -4.71
CA GLY A 53 -4.52 -6.60 -5.01
C GLY A 53 -4.21 -6.62 -6.50
N LEU A 54 -2.92 -6.48 -6.81
CA LEU A 54 -2.43 -6.58 -8.19
C LEU A 54 -2.56 -8.01 -8.70
N THR A 55 -2.85 -8.15 -9.99
CA THR A 55 -2.67 -9.44 -10.66
C THR A 55 -1.17 -9.80 -10.68
N PRO A 56 -0.80 -11.09 -10.81
CA PRO A 56 0.61 -11.48 -10.86
C PRO A 56 1.45 -10.78 -11.94
N ASP A 57 0.85 -10.48 -13.10
CA ASP A 57 1.51 -9.75 -14.19
C ASP A 57 1.73 -8.27 -13.83
N GLU A 58 0.78 -7.66 -13.13
CA GLU A 58 0.88 -6.28 -12.65
C GLU A 58 1.91 -6.15 -11.53
N GLU A 59 1.93 -7.09 -10.58
CA GLU A 59 2.92 -7.15 -9.51
C GLU A 59 4.34 -7.34 -10.09
N SER A 60 4.50 -8.27 -11.03
CA SER A 60 5.78 -8.50 -11.71
C SER A 60 6.28 -7.23 -12.40
N ARG A 61 5.38 -6.49 -13.05
CA ARG A 61 5.74 -5.24 -13.71
C ARG A 61 6.01 -4.11 -12.72
N LEU A 62 5.28 -4.04 -11.61
CA LEU A 62 5.57 -3.09 -10.53
C LEU A 62 7.00 -3.31 -10.02
N ILE A 63 7.39 -4.56 -9.76
CA ILE A 63 8.75 -4.91 -9.34
C ILE A 63 9.77 -4.49 -10.40
N GLU A 64 9.54 -4.82 -11.67
CA GLU A 64 10.43 -4.46 -12.77
C GLU A 64 10.66 -2.95 -12.87
N VAL A 65 9.58 -2.16 -12.82
CA VAL A 65 9.66 -0.70 -12.92
C VAL A 65 10.33 -0.12 -11.67
N THR A 66 10.01 -0.64 -10.49
CA THR A 66 10.69 -0.25 -9.24
C THR A 66 12.20 -0.41 -9.37
N MET A 67 12.67 -1.55 -9.87
CA MET A 67 14.11 -1.80 -10.03
C MET A 67 14.80 -0.77 -10.94
N ALA A 68 14.08 -0.21 -11.92
CA ALA A 68 14.59 0.84 -12.79
C ALA A 68 14.58 2.23 -12.14
N GLU A 69 13.73 2.45 -11.13
CA GLU A 69 13.59 3.73 -10.42
C GLU A 69 14.41 3.82 -9.12
N ILE A 70 14.90 2.69 -8.59
CA ILE A 70 15.74 2.68 -7.38
C ILE A 70 16.98 3.54 -7.59
N SER A 71 17.17 4.49 -6.68
CA SER A 71 18.30 5.40 -6.61
C SER A 71 18.83 5.44 -5.16
N PRO A 72 20.16 5.33 -4.92
CA PRO A 72 20.73 5.25 -3.58
C PRO A 72 20.35 6.42 -2.65
N ASP A 73 20.04 7.58 -3.23
CA ASP A 73 19.82 8.82 -2.49
C ASP A 73 18.35 9.24 -2.44
N GLU A 74 17.51 8.76 -3.36
CA GLU A 74 16.13 9.23 -3.54
C GLU A 74 15.09 8.14 -3.25
N PHE A 75 15.35 6.90 -3.66
CA PHE A 75 14.34 5.83 -3.60
C PHE A 75 14.97 4.45 -3.43
N ASN A 76 14.77 3.84 -2.25
CA ASN A 76 15.36 2.53 -1.93
C ASN A 76 14.58 1.33 -2.48
N GLY A 77 13.38 1.56 -3.01
CA GLY A 77 12.48 0.52 -3.53
C GLY A 77 11.18 0.42 -2.73
N ILE A 78 10.47 -0.69 -2.90
CA ILE A 78 9.16 -0.95 -2.28
C ILE A 78 9.16 -2.26 -1.49
N GLU A 79 8.24 -2.35 -0.54
CA GLU A 79 7.83 -3.57 0.15
C GLU A 79 6.35 -3.82 -0.15
N ILE A 80 5.99 -5.08 -0.47
CA ILE A 80 4.65 -5.50 -0.85
C ILE A 80 4.21 -6.63 0.07
N GLU A 81 3.06 -6.48 0.71
CA GLU A 81 2.43 -7.50 1.56
C GLU A 81 0.99 -7.72 1.15
N THR A 82 0.56 -8.97 1.00
CA THR A 82 -0.80 -9.31 0.55
C THR A 82 -1.52 -10.19 1.57
N TYR A 83 -2.68 -9.73 2.01
CA TYR A 83 -3.53 -10.40 2.99
C TYR A 83 -4.81 -10.93 2.35
N PRO A 84 -5.18 -12.20 2.58
CA PRO A 84 -6.47 -12.72 2.15
C PRO A 84 -7.59 -12.05 2.95
N LYS A 85 -8.66 -11.60 2.28
CA LYS A 85 -9.90 -11.23 2.99
C LYS A 85 -10.52 -12.51 3.54
N SER A 86 -10.67 -12.57 4.87
CA SER A 86 -11.41 -13.66 5.50
C SER A 86 -12.88 -13.53 5.11
N GLU A 87 -13.41 -14.51 4.37
CA GLU A 87 -14.84 -14.54 4.08
C GLU A 87 -15.65 -14.53 5.39
N THR A 88 -16.63 -13.63 5.45
CA THR A 88 -17.68 -13.74 6.46
C THR A 88 -18.47 -15.00 6.11
N ARG A 89 -18.41 -15.97 7.02
CA ARG A 89 -18.99 -17.32 6.93
C ARG A 89 -20.50 -17.27 6.62
N ASP A 90 -20.88 -17.26 5.35
CA ASP A 90 -22.26 -17.57 4.92
C ASP A 90 -22.33 -18.16 3.50
N SER A 91 -21.26 -18.80 3.02
CA SER A 91 -21.28 -19.59 1.79
C SER A 91 -21.99 -20.93 2.01
N SER A 92 -23.32 -20.84 1.98
CA SER A 92 -24.27 -21.95 1.85
C SER A 92 -23.76 -22.99 0.85
N LEU A 93 -23.96 -24.25 1.20
CA LEU A 93 -23.51 -25.48 0.50
C LEU A 93 -23.86 -25.56 -1.00
N LEU A 94 -24.63 -24.61 -1.53
CA LEU A 94 -25.00 -24.47 -2.95
C LEU A 94 -23.96 -23.68 -3.78
N GLY A 95 -23.14 -22.82 -3.18
CA GLY A 95 -22.14 -22.01 -3.90
C GLY A 95 -21.00 -22.84 -4.53
N ARG A 96 -20.64 -23.97 -3.90
CA ARG A 96 -19.52 -24.82 -4.35
C ARG A 96 -19.77 -25.58 -5.65
N ILE A 97 -21.02 -25.71 -6.09
CA ILE A 97 -21.38 -26.40 -7.36
C ILE A 97 -21.45 -25.39 -8.52
N MET A 98 -21.63 -24.11 -8.22
CA MET A 98 -21.76 -23.03 -9.19
C MET A 98 -20.43 -22.28 -9.33
N GLY A 99 -19.30 -23.00 -9.50
CA GLY A 99 -18.03 -22.48 -10.03
C GLY A 99 -17.69 -21.03 -9.67
N SER A 100 -17.84 -20.62 -8.42
CA SER A 100 -17.49 -19.27 -8.02
C SER A 100 -15.97 -19.22 -7.95
N ASP A 101 -15.35 -18.82 -9.06
CA ASP A 101 -14.07 -18.10 -9.07
C ASP A 101 -14.27 -16.72 -8.39
N GLU A 102 -14.87 -16.71 -7.19
CA GLU A 102 -14.82 -15.56 -6.30
C GLU A 102 -13.40 -15.50 -5.82
N THR A 103 -12.62 -14.82 -6.65
CA THR A 103 -11.22 -14.50 -6.43
C THR A 103 -11.24 -13.72 -5.12
N GLU A 104 -10.90 -14.38 -4.01
CA GLU A 104 -10.88 -13.77 -2.68
C GLU A 104 -10.14 -12.44 -2.81
N ALA A 105 -10.86 -11.32 -2.72
CA ALA A 105 -10.28 -10.01 -2.99
C ALA A 105 -9.18 -9.77 -1.94
N LYS A 106 -7.92 -9.93 -2.36
CA LYS A 106 -6.78 -9.81 -1.46
C LYS A 106 -6.51 -8.34 -1.22
N LEU A 107 -6.33 -7.96 0.04
CA LEU A 107 -5.88 -6.62 0.38
C LEU A 107 -4.36 -6.58 0.24
N THR A 108 -3.83 -5.64 -0.53
CA THR A 108 -2.38 -5.50 -0.75
C THR A 108 -1.90 -4.19 -0.16
N VAL A 109 -0.84 -4.23 0.63
CA VAL A 109 -0.18 -3.08 1.25
C VAL A 109 1.18 -2.90 0.58
N ILE A 110 1.47 -1.67 0.17
CA ILE A 110 2.70 -1.31 -0.55
C ILE A 110 3.27 -0.06 0.09
N GLY A 111 4.55 -0.08 0.46
CA GLY A 111 5.22 1.08 1.04
C GLY A 111 6.71 1.13 0.72
N PRO A 112 7.41 2.20 1.14
CA PRO A 112 8.81 2.39 0.81
C PRO A 112 9.69 1.39 1.56
N ALA A 113 10.66 0.80 0.85
CA ALA A 113 11.64 -0.09 1.45
C ALA A 113 12.42 0.67 2.56
N ASN A 114 12.65 -0.01 3.69
CA ASN A 114 13.29 0.50 4.92
C ASN A 114 12.38 1.26 5.90
N GLN A 115 11.06 1.33 5.70
CA GLN A 115 10.14 2.03 6.62
C GLN A 115 9.05 1.15 7.26
N ILE A 116 8.91 -0.12 6.86
CA ILE A 116 7.92 -1.03 7.44
C ILE A 116 8.61 -1.99 8.41
N GLU A 117 8.74 -1.57 9.68
CA GLU A 117 8.88 -2.55 10.77
C GLU A 117 7.47 -3.02 11.13
N THR A 118 7.12 -4.26 10.79
CA THR A 118 5.83 -4.86 11.17
C THR A 118 5.81 -5.09 12.69
N LEU A 119 5.46 -4.06 13.45
CA LEU A 119 5.32 -4.11 14.90
C LEU A 119 3.89 -4.54 15.26
N HIS A 120 3.82 -5.80 15.69
CA HIS A 120 2.66 -6.48 16.28
C HIS A 120 1.51 -6.85 15.34
N LYS A 121 1.22 -8.15 15.37
CA LYS A 121 0.45 -8.92 14.41
C LYS A 121 -0.66 -9.62 15.17
N ASP A 122 -1.85 -9.02 15.22
CA ASP A 122 -3.08 -9.72 15.58
C ASP A 122 -3.91 -9.88 14.31
N GLU A 123 -4.58 -11.02 14.15
CA GLU A 123 -5.31 -11.45 12.94
C GLU A 123 -6.45 -10.49 12.49
N THR A 124 -6.64 -9.36 13.20
CA THR A 124 -7.71 -8.39 13.01
C THR A 124 -7.23 -6.93 12.91
N LEU A 125 -5.93 -6.67 13.07
CA LEU A 125 -5.37 -5.31 13.12
C LEU A 125 -4.08 -5.20 12.31
N ILE A 126 -4.10 -4.33 11.30
CA ILE A 126 -2.90 -3.92 10.56
C ILE A 126 -2.33 -2.71 11.30
N SER A 127 -1.14 -2.88 11.89
CA SER A 127 -0.39 -1.80 12.55
C SER A 127 0.91 -1.57 11.80
N ALA A 128 1.03 -0.44 11.10
CA ALA A 128 2.28 0.03 10.53
C ALA A 128 2.96 0.94 11.56
N LEU A 129 4.15 0.60 12.00
CA LEU A 129 4.93 1.39 12.94
C LEU A 129 6.27 1.72 12.26
N VAL A 130 6.45 2.99 11.92
CA VAL A 130 7.67 3.48 11.27
C VAL A 130 8.65 3.87 12.38
N SER A 131 9.76 3.13 12.47
CA SER A 131 10.87 3.46 13.37
C SER A 131 11.76 4.52 12.71
N ARG A 132 12.08 5.60 13.45
CA ARG A 132 12.97 6.68 13.01
C ARG A 132 14.29 6.53 13.79
N ASN A 133 15.43 6.60 13.08
CA ASN A 133 16.75 6.73 13.71
C ASN A 133 16.84 7.98 14.60
#